data_AF-A0A2V1JZ25-F1
#
_entry.id   AF-A0A2V1JZ25-F1
#
_cell.length_a   1.000
_cell.length_b   1.000
_cell.length_c   1.000
_cell.angle_alpha   90.00
_cell.angle_beta   90.00
_cell.angle_gamma   90.00
#
_symmetry.space_group_name_H-M   'P 1'
#
loop_
_entity.id
_entity.type
_entity.pdbx_description
1 polymer ?
#
loop_
_entity_poly.entity_id
_entity_poly.type
_entity_poly.pdbx_seq_one_letter_code
_entity_poly.pdbx_strand_id
1 'polypeptide(L)' 'MNEDKYEALRAKAEVLIEALPYIQRFNRRIIVVKYGGSAMLDEELKQRVIQDVTLLKLVGFKPIIVHGGGKEI' A
#
# COMPACT_ATOMS: atom_id res chain seq x y z
N MET A 1 1.13 -31.22 -9.79
CA MET A 1 0.55 -30.14 -8.97
C MET A 1 1.50 -29.84 -7.83
N ASN A 2 2.46 -28.92 -8.02
CA ASN A 2 3.15 -28.20 -6.93
C ASN A 2 4.21 -27.20 -7.40
N GLU A 3 4.91 -27.42 -8.52
CA GLU A 3 6.05 -26.56 -8.92
C GLU A 3 5.65 -25.11 -9.21
N ASP A 4 4.61 -24.87 -10.03
CA ASP A 4 4.16 -23.50 -10.34
C ASP A 4 3.79 -22.68 -9.09
N LYS A 5 3.23 -23.35 -8.08
CA LYS A 5 2.88 -22.72 -6.80
C LYS A 5 4.13 -22.36 -6.00
N TYR A 6 5.13 -23.24 -5.96
CA TYR A 6 6.38 -22.97 -5.25
C TYR A 6 7.18 -21.86 -5.91
N GLU A 7 7.19 -21.81 -7.24
CA GLU A 7 7.80 -20.71 -7.99
C GLU A 7 7.10 -19.38 -7.71
N ALA A 8 5.75 -19.34 -7.71
CA ALA A 8 5.01 -18.14 -7.33
C ALA A 8 5.26 -17.70 -5.87
N LEU A 9 5.44 -18.65 -4.94
CA LEU A 9 5.79 -18.34 -3.55
C LEU A 9 7.22 -17.81 -3.40
N ARG A 10 8.18 -18.37 -4.14
CA ARG A 10 9.56 -17.86 -4.19
C ARG A 10 9.62 -16.44 -4.72
N ALA A 11 8.99 -16.18 -5.86
CA ALA A 11 8.93 -14.85 -6.44
C ALA A 11 8.33 -13.82 -5.46
N LYS A 12 7.27 -14.18 -4.73
CA LYS A 12 6.72 -13.30 -3.68
C LYS A 12 7.68 -13.06 -2.52
N ALA A 13 8.40 -14.08 -2.07
CA ALA A 13 9.38 -13.93 -1.00
C ALA A 13 10.55 -13.04 -1.42
N GLU A 14 11.04 -13.18 -2.65
CA GLU A 14 12.09 -12.34 -3.22
C GLU A 14 11.68 -10.86 -3.25
N VAL A 15 10.47 -10.56 -3.73
CA VAL A 15 9.92 -9.19 -3.72
C VAL A 15 9.88 -8.59 -2.30
N LEU A 16 9.50 -9.39 -1.29
CA LEU A 16 9.46 -8.92 0.10
C LEU A 16 10.88 -8.68 0.67
N ILE A 17 11.85 -9.51 0.29
CA ILE A 17 13.25 -9.33 0.69
C ILE A 17 13.81 -8.05 0.07
N GLU A 18 13.54 -7.79 -1.21
CA GLU A 18 13.95 -6.55 -1.89
C GLU A 18 13.27 -5.30 -1.31
N ALA A 19 12.04 -5.43 -0.81
CA ALA A 19 11.31 -4.33 -0.17
C ALA A 19 11.84 -4.02 1.25
N LEU A 20 12.47 -4.98 1.94
CA LEU A 20 12.86 -4.85 3.34
C LEU A 20 13.75 -3.64 3.67
N PRO A 21 14.78 -3.28 2.87
CA PRO A 21 15.57 -2.07 3.13
C PRO A 21 14.74 -0.78 3.12
N TYR A 22 13.71 -0.70 2.26
CA TYR A 22 12.80 0.45 2.22
C TYR A 22 11.92 0.51 3.46
N ILE A 23 11.40 -0.64 3.90
CA ILE A 23 10.61 -0.74 5.15
C ILE A 23 11.44 -0.27 6.34
N GLN A 24 12.68 -0.74 6.45
CA GLN A 24 13.58 -0.32 7.53
C GLN A 24 13.90 1.19 7.47
N ARG A 25 14.17 1.72 6.26
CA ARG A 25 14.47 3.14 6.05
C ARG A 25 13.33 4.07 6.48
N PHE A 26 12.08 3.68 6.22
CA PHE A 26 10.90 4.51 6.47
C PHE A 26 10.13 4.12 7.75
N ASN A 27 10.63 3.16 8.52
CA ASN A 27 10.03 2.78 9.80
C ASN A 27 9.85 4.01 10.71
N ARG A 28 8.66 4.14 11.30
CA ARG A 28 8.20 5.26 12.15
C ARG A 28 8.21 6.64 11.49
N ARG A 29 8.52 6.76 10.20
CA ARG A 29 8.43 8.02 9.46
C ARG A 29 6.98 8.36 9.14
N ILE A 30 6.70 9.66 9.10
CA ILE A 30 5.40 10.20 8.67
C ILE A 30 5.39 10.23 7.15
N ILE A 31 4.34 9.66 6.55
CA ILE A 31 4.12 9.68 5.10
C ILE A 31 2.76 10.33 4.85
N VAL A 32 2.77 11.49 4.20
CA VAL A 32 1.54 12.19 3.84
C VAL A 32 1.12 11.74 2.44
N VAL A 33 -0.05 11.13 2.34
CA VAL A 33 -0.64 10.63 1.08
C VAL A 33 -1.76 11.54 0.68
N LYS A 34 -1.61 12.25 -0.45
CA LYS A 34 -2.70 13.02 -1.04
C LYS A 34 -3.61 12.07 -1.82
N TYR A 35 -4.82 11.86 -1.31
CA TYR A 35 -5.85 11.07 -1.97
C TYR A 35 -6.84 11.99 -2.68
N GLY A 36 -6.75 12.03 -4.02
CA GLY A 36 -7.51 12.96 -4.86
C GLY A 36 -8.92 12.48 -5.22
N GLY A 37 -9.79 13.41 -5.61
CA GLY A 37 -11.23 13.16 -5.87
C GLY A 37 -11.52 12.15 -7.00
N SER A 38 -10.72 12.10 -8.07
CA SER A 38 -10.92 11.13 -9.15
C SER A 38 -10.76 9.68 -8.67
N ALA A 39 -9.91 9.45 -7.69
CA ALA A 39 -9.66 8.12 -7.12
C ALA A 39 -10.72 7.71 -6.07
N MET A 40 -11.65 8.60 -5.72
CA MET A 40 -12.75 8.35 -4.77
C MET A 40 -14.04 7.89 -5.44
N LEU A 41 -14.15 8.03 -6.76
CA LEU A 41 -15.35 7.70 -7.53
C LEU A 41 -15.46 6.20 -7.84
N ASP A 42 -14.34 5.49 -7.83
CA ASP A 42 -14.26 4.06 -8.06
C ASP A 42 -14.08 3.34 -6.72
N GLU A 43 -15.05 2.51 -6.34
CA GLU A 43 -15.03 1.76 -5.10
C GLU A 43 -13.90 0.72 -5.04
N GLU A 44 -13.54 0.11 -6.18
CA GLU A 44 -12.44 -0.86 -6.21
C GLU A 44 -11.11 -0.14 -5.98
N LEU A 45 -10.90 1.00 -6.64
CA LEU A 45 -9.71 1.82 -6.44
C LEU A 45 -9.61 2.34 -5.01
N LYS A 46 -10.74 2.78 -4.42
CA LYS A 46 -10.82 3.20 -3.02
C LYS A 46 -10.39 2.06 -2.08
N GLN A 47 -10.91 0.85 -2.27
CA GLN A 47 -10.52 -0.29 -1.46
C GLN A 47 -9.03 -0.61 -1.56
N ARG A 48 -8.47 -0.61 -2.78
CA ARG A 48 -7.04 -0.84 -3.00
C ARG A 48 -6.17 0.21 -2.31
N VAL A 49 -6.53 1.49 -2.42
CA VAL A 49 -5.80 2.58 -1.73
C VAL A 49 -5.82 2.41 -0.21
N ILE A 50 -6.97 2.04 0.36
CA ILE A 50 -7.08 1.79 1.80
C ILE A 50 -6.27 0.55 2.23
N GLN A 51 -6.24 -0.50 1.40
CA GLN A 51 -5.39 -1.67 1.65
C GLN A 51 -3.91 -1.30 1.68
N ASP A 52 -3.45 -0.48 0.74
CA ASP A 52 -2.07 -0.01 0.69
C ASP A 52 -1.72 0.84 1.92
N VAL A 53 -2.58 1.79 2.30
CA VAL A 53 -2.36 2.60 3.49
C VAL A 53 -2.32 1.75 4.76
N THR A 54 -3.18 0.73 4.83
CA THR A 54 -3.18 -0.24 5.93
C THR A 54 -1.86 -1.02 5.97
N LEU A 55 -1.36 -1.48 4.82
CA LEU A 55 -0.05 -2.14 4.73
C LEU A 55 1.07 -1.23 5.24
N LEU A 56 1.12 0.04 4.81
CA LEU A 56 2.11 1.01 5.29
C LEU A 56 2.10 1.12 6.82
N LYS A 57 0.90 1.17 7.43
CA LYS A 57 0.75 1.19 8.89
C LYS A 57 1.26 -0.09 9.55
N LEU A 58 0.90 -1.26 9.00
CA LEU A 58 1.29 -2.57 9.52
C LEU A 58 2.80 -2.81 9.48
N VAL A 59 3.48 -2.31 8.45
CA VAL A 59 4.95 -2.42 8.33
C VAL A 59 5.71 -1.33 9.12
N GLY A 60 5.01 -0.52 9.91
CA GLY A 60 5.61 0.39 10.90
C GLY A 60 5.67 1.86 10.49
N PHE A 61 5.10 2.25 9.35
CA PHE A 61 5.07 3.65 8.93
C PHE A 61 3.94 4.40 9.64
N LYS A 62 3.93 5.74 9.53
CA LYS A 62 2.87 6.60 10.06
C LYS A 62 2.18 7.32 8.88
N PRO A 63 1.32 6.62 8.11
CA PRO A 63 0.61 7.24 7.01
C PRO A 63 -0.41 8.26 7.52
N ILE A 64 -0.52 9.40 6.84
CA ILE A 64 -1.54 10.43 7.02
C ILE A 64 -2.19 10.66 5.66
N ILE A 65 -3.48 10.37 5.53
CA ILE A 65 -4.22 10.65 4.30
C ILE A 65 -4.74 12.08 4.36
N VAL A 66 -4.46 12.87 3.32
CA VAL A 66 -5.08 14.16 3.07
C VAL A 66 -5.96 14.01 1.85
N HIS A 67 -7.24 14.30 2.00
CA HIS A 67 -8.22 14.14 0.93
C HIS A 67 -8.90 15.48 0.61
N GLY A 68 -9.31 15.66 -0.64
CA GLY A 68 -10.11 16.82 -1.04
C GLY A 68 -11.58 16.65 -0.69
N GLY A 69 -12.40 17.61 -1.12
CA GLY A 69 -13.83 17.38 -1.34
C GLY A 69 -14.05 16.60 -2.64
N GLY A 70 -14.97 15.64 -2.63
CA GLY A 70 -15.39 14.96 -3.86
C GLY A 70 -16.17 15.89 -4.78
N LYS A 71 -16.76 15.35 -5.87
CA LYS A 71 -17.78 16.06 -6.68
C LYS A 71 -19.06 16.40 -5.89
N GLU A 72 -19.13 16.00 -4.62
CA GLU A 72 -20.26 16.19 -3.71
C GLU A 72 -20.26 17.56 -3.01
N ILE A 73 -19.33 18.45 -3.36
CA ILE A 73 -19.32 19.88 -2.96
C ILE A 73 -19.59 20.74 -4.19
#